data_AF-A0A5S9MFI0-F1
#
_entry.id   AF-A0A5S9MFI0-F1
#
_cell.length_a   1.000
_cell.length_b   1.000
_cell.length_c   1.000
_cell.angle_alpha   90.00
_cell.angle_beta   90.00
_cell.angle_gamma   90.00
#
_symmetry.space_group_name_H-M   'P 1'
#
loop_
_entity.id
_entity.type
_entity.pdbx_description
1 polymer ?
#
loop_
_entity_poly.entity_id
_entity_poly.type
_entity_poly.pdbx_seq_one_letter_code
_entity_poly.pdbx_strand_id
1 'polypeptide(L)' 'MAHEILSKMVVELCLGEIEQVKDKYNMDQNLRTYLRRIKRKTALLIAGSCQLGAIAAGTDEKNT' A
#
# COMPACT_ATOMS: atom_id res chain seq x y z
N MET A 1 -6.09 13.36 -9.87
CA MET A 1 -5.27 12.19 -10.22
C MET A 1 -4.15 11.89 -9.22
N ALA A 2 -3.01 12.59 -9.22
CA ALA A 2 -1.90 12.28 -8.28
C ALA A 2 -2.30 12.36 -6.79
N HIS A 3 -3.03 13.42 -6.41
CA HIS A 3 -3.53 13.61 -5.05
C HIS A 3 -4.56 12.53 -4.62
N GLU A 4 -5.32 11.97 -5.56
CA GLU A 4 -6.29 10.90 -5.29
C GLU A 4 -5.58 9.57 -5.04
N ILE A 5 -4.52 9.27 -5.81
CA ILE A 5 -3.69 8.07 -5.61
C ILE A 5 -2.99 8.14 -4.26
N LEU A 6 -2.40 9.30 -3.93
CA LEU A 6 -1.78 9.51 -2.63
C LEU A 6 -2.78 9.39 -1.49
N SER A 7 -3.96 10.02 -1.60
CA SER A 7 -5.01 9.94 -0.60
C SER A 7 -5.46 8.49 -0.35
N LYS A 8 -5.72 7.71 -1.42
CA LYS A 8 -6.06 6.28 -1.32
C LYS A 8 -4.95 5.47 -0.65
N MET A 9 -3.69 5.74 -1.00
CA MET A 9 -2.53 5.06 -0.42
C MET A 9 -2.42 5.30 1.10
N VAL A 10 -2.61 6.54 1.53
CA VAL A 10 -2.58 6.90 2.96
C VAL A 10 -3.70 6.20 3.72
N VAL A 11 -4.90 6.12 3.16
CA VAL A 11 -6.03 5.38 3.78
C VAL A 11 -5.68 3.90 3.96
N GLU A 12 -5.15 3.23 2.93
CA GLU A 12 -4.75 1.82 3.02
C GLU A 12 -3.61 1.58 4.02
N LEU A 13 -2.66 2.52 4.14
CA LEU A 13 -1.61 2.48 5.15
C LEU A 13 -2.20 2.53 6.57
N CYS A 14 -3.09 3.50 6.84
CA CYS A 14 -3.78 3.61 8.13
C CYS A 14 -4.59 2.37 8.47
N LEU A 15 -5.31 1.80 7.49
CA LEU A 15 -6.05 0.53 7.66
C LEU A 15 -5.11 -0.62 8.01
N GLY A 16 -3.93 -0.69 7.37
CA GLY A 16 -2.90 -1.68 7.68
C GLY A 16 -2.38 -1.60 9.11
N GLU A 17 -2.20 -0.39 9.65
CA GLU A 17 -1.77 -0.20 11.05
C GLU A 17 -2.86 -0.61 12.05
N ILE A 18 -4.13 -0.31 11.78
CA ILE A 18 -5.26 -0.76 12.61
C ILE A 18 -5.33 -2.30 12.63
N GLU A 19 -5.24 -2.94 11.46
CA GLU A 19 -5.24 -4.40 11.33
C GLU A 19 -4.04 -5.01 12.05
N GLN A 20 -2.86 -4.37 11.97
CA GLN A 20 -1.66 -4.79 12.70
C GLN A 20 -1.83 -4.76 14.22
N VAL A 21 -2.51 -3.75 14.77
CA VAL A 21 -2.82 -3.67 16.20
C VAL A 21 -3.85 -4.72 16.61
N LYS A 22 -4.90 -4.92 15.79
CA LYS A 22 -5.94 -5.94 16.03
C LYS A 22 -5.38 -7.35 16.07
N ASP A 23 -4.45 -7.65 15.16
CA ASP A 23 -3.83 -8.96 15.02
C ASP A 23 -2.64 -9.19 15.98
N LYS A 24 -2.37 -8.23 16.87
CA LYS A 24 -1.31 -8.36 17.85
C LYS A 24 -1.60 -9.57 18.75
N TYR A 25 -0.62 -10.47 18.87
CA TYR A 25 -0.72 -11.73 19.61
C TYR A 25 -1.62 -12.81 19.01
N ASN A 26 -2.17 -12.61 17.80
CA ASN A 26 -2.79 -13.69 17.05
C ASN A 26 -1.70 -14.56 16.41
N MET A 27 -1.53 -15.79 16.91
CA MET A 27 -0.52 -16.74 16.42
C MET A 27 -1.03 -17.61 15.26
N ASP A 28 -2.36 -17.67 15.04
CA ASP A 28 -3.00 -18.47 14.01
C ASP A 28 -3.12 -17.71 12.68
N GLN A 29 -2.01 -17.10 12.24
CA GLN A 29 -1.96 -16.36 10.97
C GLN A 29 -1.62 -17.28 9.80
N ASN A 30 -2.46 -17.28 8.78
CA ASN A 30 -2.15 -17.95 7.51
C ASN A 30 -1.30 -17.05 6.60
N LEU A 31 -0.68 -17.67 5.58
CA LEU A 31 0.17 -17.00 4.61
C LEU A 31 -0.53 -15.81 3.92
N ARG A 32 -1.83 -15.90 3.65
CA ARG A 32 -2.59 -14.82 3.01
C ARG A 32 -2.69 -13.59 3.90
N THR A 33 -2.88 -13.77 5.20
CA THR A 33 -2.87 -12.69 6.20
C THR A 33 -1.50 -12.03 6.24
N TYR A 34 -0.43 -12.83 6.30
CA TYR A 34 0.94 -12.31 6.27
C TYR A 34 1.23 -11.47 5.02
N LEU A 35 0.93 -11.99 3.82
CA LEU A 35 1.15 -11.30 2.55
C LEU A 35 0.35 -10.00 2.44
N ARG A 36 -0.90 -9.98 2.93
CA ARG A 36 -1.71 -8.75 2.96
C ARG A 36 -1.09 -7.70 3.87
N ARG A 37 -0.54 -8.11 5.00
CA ARG A 37 0.08 -7.23 6.00
C ARG A 37 1.33 -6.54 5.45
N ILE A 38 2.26 -7.30 4.85
CA ILE A 38 3.48 -6.73 4.25
C ILE A 38 3.16 -5.88 3.01
N LYS A 39 2.10 -6.23 2.26
CA LYS A 39 1.63 -5.43 1.13
C LYS A 39 1.23 -4.03 1.59
N ARG A 40 0.40 -3.91 2.63
CA ARG A 40 -0.08 -2.63 3.14
C ARG A 40 0.99 -1.82 3.85
N LYS A 41 1.90 -2.48 4.59
CA LYS A 41 2.90 -1.79 5.42
C LYS A 41 4.06 -1.18 4.62
N THR A 42 4.46 -1.79 3.51
CA THR A 42 5.66 -1.35 2.78
C THR A 42 5.49 -1.38 1.26
N ALA A 43 4.99 -2.48 0.70
CA ALA A 43 4.94 -2.62 -0.76
C ALA A 43 4.03 -1.56 -1.41
N LEU A 44 2.93 -1.18 -0.76
CA LEU A 44 2.00 -0.17 -1.26
C LEU A 44 2.66 1.21 -1.39
N LEU A 45 3.51 1.59 -0.42
CA LEU A 45 4.22 2.86 -0.47
C LEU A 45 5.25 2.88 -1.59
N ILE A 46 5.97 1.78 -1.80
CA ILE A 46 6.95 1.64 -2.89
C ILE A 46 6.24 1.75 -4.25
N ALA A 47 5.24 0.91 -4.48
CA ALA A 47 4.48 0.89 -5.73
C ALA A 47 3.83 2.26 -6.00
N GLY A 48 3.25 2.86 -4.97
CA GLY A 48 2.65 4.17 -5.03
C GLY A 48 3.66 5.30 -5.32
N SER A 49 4.87 5.22 -4.78
CA SER A 49 5.94 6.18 -5.07
C SER A 49 6.39 6.10 -6.53
N CYS A 50 6.53 4.89 -7.09
CA CYS A 50 6.82 4.70 -8.51
C CYS A 50 5.69 5.25 -9.39
N GLN A 51 4.42 4.97 -9.05
CA GLN A 51 3.27 5.48 -9.78
C GLN A 51 3.18 7.01 -9.74
N LEU A 52 3.40 7.63 -8.59
CA LEU A 52 3.41 9.09 -8.45
C LEU A 52 4.56 9.73 -9.21
N GLY A 53 5.74 9.10 -9.21
CA GLY A 53 6.90 9.54 -9.99
C GLY A 53 6.62 9.52 -11.49
N ALA A 54 6.01 8.45 -11.99
CA ALA A 54 5.58 8.33 -13.38
C ALA A 54 4.58 9.44 -13.79
N ILE A 55 3.58 9.69 -12.94
CA ILE A 55 2.60 10.76 -13.18
C ILE A 55 3.28 12.14 -13.18
N ALA A 56 4.20 12.40 -12.24
CA ALA A 56 4.93 13.66 -12.16
C ALA A 56 5.85 13.88 -13.38
N ALA A 57 6.38 12.80 -13.96
CA ALA A 57 7.20 12.82 -15.17
C ALA A 57 6.37 12.86 -16.48
N GLY A 58 5.04 12.76 -16.40
CA GLY A 58 4.16 12.78 -17.57
C GLY A 58 4.28 11.54 -18.46
N THR A 59 4.62 10.38 -17.90
CA THR A 59 4.76 9.13 -18.66
C THR A 59 3.40 8.49 -18.96
N ASP A 60 3.26 7.92 -20.15
CA ASP A 60 2.01 7.31 -20.62
C ASP A 60 1.76 5.92 -20.01
N GLU A 61 0.49 5.51 -19.84
CA GLU A 61 0.10 4.29 -19.09
C GLU A 61 0.75 3.00 -19.62
N LYS A 62 1.12 2.96 -20.91
CA LYS A 62 1.74 1.82 -21.57
C LYS A 62 3.21 1.57 -21.16
N ASN A 63 3.85 2.53 -20.49
CA ASN A 63 5.22 2.45 -20.01
C ASN A 63 5.33 2.38 -18.46
N THR A 64 4.21 2.22 -17.76
CA THR A 64 4.10 2.04 -16.29
C THR A 64 3.71 0.62 -15.93
#